data_AF-A0A1U7RFE2-F1
#
_entry.id   AF-A0A1U7RFE2-F1
#
_cell.length_a   1.000
_cell.length_b   1.000
_cell.length_c   1.000
_cell.angle_alpha   90.00
_cell.angle_beta   90.00
_cell.angle_gamma   90.00
#
_symmetry.space_group_name_H-M   'P 1'
#
loop_
_entity.id
_entity.type
_entity.pdbx_description
1 polymer ?
#
loop_
_entity_poly.entity_id
_entity_poly.type
_entity_poly.pdbx_seq_one_letter_code
_entity_poly.pdbx_strand_id
1 'polypeptide(L)'
;MFSTKVPKEQTSGFPASVVAKRFQLWALGLFSTERHLAKRLKNNPFYPFKQQQPDVFVLEYYLDTLWKGTLLFIVCLLLICCNVLRHVEKQETWCFPAYGMAIGLWLMVSSIPRRRLVLNHTRGMYHFSIRGRTVCQGPMHLVYVRLALSSDAYDRCFFQLVFCGHKLEPLVLVKLSERYEQMEFLGRHIARKLNINYFDYLASSYRHVVRHWPLGATFSPGIVQRKTQIYTKSSVTDLDV
;
A
#
# COMPACT_ATOMS: atom_id res chain seq x y z
N MET A 1 -47.66 27.59 -46.38
CA MET A 1 -47.89 26.14 -46.33
C MET A 1 -46.80 25.53 -45.46
N PHE A 2 -46.97 25.49 -44.13
CA PHE A 2 -47.66 24.46 -43.33
C PHE A 2 -47.04 23.07 -43.48
N SER A 3 -46.26 22.67 -42.47
CA SER A 3 -46.32 21.38 -41.76
C SER A 3 -45.14 21.31 -40.76
N THR A 4 -45.21 20.92 -39.50
CA THR A 4 -46.25 20.65 -38.50
C THR A 4 -45.49 20.61 -37.16
N LYS A 5 -45.98 21.28 -36.12
CA LYS A 5 -45.54 21.08 -34.73
C LYS A 5 -46.14 19.76 -34.23
N VAL A 6 -45.34 18.91 -33.57
CA VAL A 6 -45.82 18.07 -32.46
C VAL A 6 -44.75 17.97 -31.36
N PRO A 7 -45.07 18.34 -30.10
CA PRO A 7 -44.23 18.17 -28.92
C PRO A 7 -44.67 16.95 -28.08
N LYS A 8 -43.74 16.41 -27.26
CA LYS A 8 -43.89 15.57 -26.04
C LYS A 8 -42.61 14.71 -25.92
N GLU A 9 -42.00 14.43 -24.78
CA GLU A 9 -42.55 14.36 -23.44
C GLU A 9 -41.42 14.56 -22.42
N GLN A 10 -41.71 15.38 -21.43
CA GLN A 10 -40.88 15.65 -20.27
C GLN A 10 -41.16 14.54 -19.25
N THR A 11 -40.31 13.51 -19.20
CA THR A 11 -40.33 12.55 -18.09
C THR A 11 -39.28 12.95 -17.08
N SER A 12 -39.78 13.59 -16.01
CA SER A 12 -39.12 13.85 -14.75
C SER A 12 -38.67 12.54 -14.08
N GLY A 13 -37.52 12.03 -14.51
CA GLY A 13 -36.76 11.02 -13.77
C GLY A 13 -35.83 11.71 -12.77
N PHE A 14 -36.20 11.67 -11.49
CA PHE A 14 -35.38 12.11 -10.36
C PHE A 14 -33.91 11.62 -10.48
N PRO A 15 -32.91 12.46 -10.21
CA PRO A 15 -31.51 12.14 -10.45
C PRO A 15 -30.95 11.27 -9.31
N ALA A 16 -31.31 9.99 -9.29
CA ALA A 16 -30.69 9.01 -8.39
C ALA A 16 -29.19 8.78 -8.72
N SER A 17 -28.70 9.25 -9.88
CA SER A 17 -27.30 9.13 -10.28
C SER A 17 -26.35 10.15 -9.62
N VAL A 18 -26.88 11.23 -9.02
CA VAL A 18 -26.06 12.27 -8.37
C VAL A 18 -25.72 11.89 -6.92
N VAL A 19 -26.62 11.17 -6.24
CA VAL A 19 -26.41 10.72 -4.85
C VAL A 19 -25.39 9.58 -4.80
N ALA A 20 -25.40 8.66 -5.77
CA ALA A 20 -24.42 7.57 -5.85
C ALA A 20 -22.98 8.07 -6.07
N LYS A 21 -22.78 9.08 -6.93
CA LYS A 21 -21.46 9.74 -7.11
C LYS A 21 -21.03 10.56 -5.91
N ARG A 22 -21.99 11.12 -5.16
CA ARG A 22 -21.71 11.88 -3.94
C ARG A 22 -21.16 11.03 -2.81
N PHE A 23 -21.19 9.69 -2.84
CA PHE A 23 -20.57 8.89 -1.77
C PHE A 23 -19.17 8.33 -2.13
N GLN A 24 -18.84 8.18 -3.41
CA GLN A 24 -17.52 7.69 -3.83
C GLN A 24 -16.40 8.74 -3.68
N LEU A 25 -16.74 10.03 -3.65
CA LEU A 25 -15.79 11.15 -3.58
C LEU A 25 -15.46 11.64 -2.16
N TRP A 26 -16.20 11.25 -1.12
CA TRP A 26 -15.97 11.75 0.25
C TRP A 26 -14.72 11.16 0.92
N ALA A 27 -14.18 10.04 0.41
CA ALA A 27 -12.92 9.47 0.88
C ALA A 27 -11.68 10.12 0.23
N LEU A 28 -11.84 10.79 -0.92
CA LEU A 28 -10.75 11.37 -1.71
C LEU A 28 -10.35 12.79 -1.26
N GLY A 29 -11.29 13.56 -0.69
CA GLY A 29 -11.09 14.99 -0.41
C GLY A 29 -10.63 15.36 1.02
N LEU A 30 -10.94 14.56 2.05
CA LEU A 30 -10.82 15.04 3.44
C LEU A 30 -9.42 14.87 4.06
N PHE A 31 -8.58 14.00 3.51
CA PHE A 31 -7.18 13.90 3.92
C PHE A 31 -6.31 13.75 2.69
N SER A 32 -5.43 14.73 2.44
CA SER A 32 -4.33 14.55 1.49
C SER A 32 -3.40 13.47 2.05
N THR A 33 -3.73 12.22 1.74
CA THR A 33 -3.07 11.00 2.25
C THR A 33 -1.57 11.04 1.98
N GLU A 34 -1.19 11.62 0.85
CA GLU A 34 0.19 11.89 0.47
C GLU A 34 0.90 12.88 1.38
N ARG A 35 0.30 14.05 1.64
CA ARG A 35 0.88 15.08 2.51
C ARG A 35 0.97 14.58 3.94
N HIS A 36 -0.04 13.84 4.36
CA HIS A 36 -0.05 13.18 5.66
C HIS A 36 1.07 12.12 5.76
N LEU A 37 1.26 11.28 4.73
CA LEU A 37 2.35 10.32 4.71
C LEU A 37 3.72 11.02 4.63
N ALA A 38 3.87 12.06 3.81
CA ALA A 38 5.09 12.86 3.74
C ALA A 38 5.41 13.54 5.09
N LYS A 39 4.40 14.07 5.79
CA LYS A 39 4.55 14.62 7.15
C LYS A 39 4.98 13.54 8.14
N ARG A 40 4.43 12.33 8.06
CA ARG A 40 4.86 11.18 8.87
C ARG A 40 6.28 10.76 8.55
N LEU A 41 6.68 10.72 7.28
CA LEU A 41 8.04 10.39 6.87
C LEU A 41 9.06 11.45 7.29
N LYS A 42 8.67 12.73 7.28
CA LYS A 42 9.50 13.82 7.77
C LYS A 42 9.79 13.68 9.28
N ASN A 43 8.78 13.27 10.05
CA ASN A 43 8.92 13.07 11.50
C ASN A 43 9.58 11.74 11.85
N ASN A 44 9.30 10.67 11.09
CA ASN A 44 9.87 9.34 11.24
C ASN A 44 10.28 8.79 9.86
N PRO A 45 11.60 8.78 9.54
CA PRO A 45 12.09 8.40 8.22
C PRO A 45 11.86 6.92 7.88
N PHE A 46 11.60 6.08 8.88
CA PHE A 46 11.41 4.64 8.70
C PHE A 46 9.94 4.21 8.66
N TYR A 47 9.00 5.15 8.76
CA TYR A 47 7.57 4.83 8.70
C TYR A 47 7.23 4.01 7.44
N PRO A 48 6.45 2.91 7.54
CA PRO A 48 5.68 2.46 8.70
C PRO A 48 6.45 1.57 9.68
N PHE A 49 7.73 1.29 9.42
CA PHE A 49 8.57 0.46 10.27
C PHE A 49 9.08 1.22 11.49
N LYS A 50 9.31 0.47 12.57
CA LYS A 50 10.07 0.89 13.73
C LYS A 50 11.44 0.23 13.69
N GLN A 51 12.48 1.02 13.90
CA GLN A 51 13.83 0.50 14.02
C GLN A 51 14.01 -0.07 15.44
N GLN A 52 14.27 -1.37 15.55
CA GLN A 52 14.51 -2.02 16.85
C GLN A 52 16.01 -2.08 17.17
N GLN A 53 16.83 -2.32 16.13
CA GLN A 53 18.29 -2.39 16.18
C GLN A 53 18.85 -1.73 14.91
N PRO A 54 20.16 -1.41 14.82
CA PRO A 54 20.77 -1.10 13.52
C PRO A 54 20.43 -2.23 12.55
N ASP A 55 19.98 -1.88 11.34
CA ASP A 55 19.68 -2.83 10.26
C ASP A 55 18.51 -3.82 10.48
N VAL A 56 17.78 -3.72 11.59
CA VAL A 56 16.57 -4.53 11.86
C VAL A 56 15.33 -3.65 12.01
N PHE A 57 14.43 -3.76 11.04
CA PHE A 57 13.19 -2.99 10.99
C PHE A 57 11.99 -3.88 11.26
N VAL A 58 11.09 -3.42 12.10
CA VAL A 58 9.91 -4.17 12.52
C VAL A 58 8.66 -3.38 12.17
N LEU A 59 7.75 -4.04 11.48
CA LEU A 59 6.42 -3.53 11.22
C LEU A 59 5.40 -4.43 11.90
N GLU A 60 4.57 -3.83 12.74
CA GLU A 60 3.46 -4.50 13.40
C GLU A 60 2.17 -3.84 12.95
N TYR A 61 1.25 -4.64 12.40
CA TYR A 61 -0.04 -4.15 11.93
C TYR A 61 -1.17 -5.11 12.28
N TYR A 62 -2.37 -4.54 12.38
CA TYR A 62 -3.63 -5.25 12.55
C TYR A 62 -4.40 -5.26 11.23
N LEU A 63 -5.35 -6.18 11.11
CA LEU A 63 -6.17 -6.28 9.91
C LEU A 63 -7.14 -5.09 9.82
N ASP A 64 -7.36 -4.57 8.60
CA ASP A 64 -8.32 -3.48 8.34
C ASP A 64 -9.78 -3.93 8.59
N THR A 65 -10.02 -5.23 8.82
CA THR A 65 -11.33 -5.77 9.22
C THR A 65 -11.61 -5.62 10.71
N LEU A 66 -10.60 -5.32 11.53
CA LEU A 66 -10.76 -5.24 13.00
C LEU A 66 -11.67 -4.09 13.40
N TRP A 67 -11.41 -2.88 12.89
CA TRP A 67 -12.26 -1.72 13.20
C TRP A 67 -13.67 -1.85 12.62
N LYS A 68 -13.82 -2.52 11.47
CA LYS A 68 -15.13 -2.80 10.86
C LYS A 68 -15.94 -3.74 11.74
N GLY A 69 -15.31 -4.79 12.26
CA GLY A 69 -15.91 -5.71 13.24
C GLY A 69 -16.30 -4.98 14.53
N THR A 70 -15.41 -4.15 15.08
CA THR A 70 -15.69 -3.35 16.29
C THR A 70 -16.86 -2.39 16.07
N LEU A 71 -16.90 -1.69 14.95
CA LEU A 71 -17.99 -0.77 14.63
C LEU A 71 -19.31 -1.52 14.51
N LEU A 72 -19.33 -2.65 13.80
CA LEU A 72 -20.52 -3.50 13.68
C LEU A 72 -20.99 -3.99 15.05
N PHE A 73 -20.08 -4.47 15.89
CA PHE A 73 -20.39 -4.92 17.24
C PHE A 73 -20.97 -3.80 18.12
N ILE A 74 -20.38 -2.60 18.10
CA ILE A 74 -20.88 -1.44 18.88
C ILE A 74 -22.27 -1.01 18.39
N VAL A 75 -22.50 -0.94 17.07
CA VAL A 75 -23.80 -0.57 16.52
C VAL A 75 -24.87 -1.59 16.91
N CYS A 76 -24.58 -2.89 16.79
CA CYS A 76 -25.50 -3.94 17.22
C CYS A 76 -25.77 -3.90 18.73
N LEU A 77 -24.75 -3.65 19.55
CA LEU A 77 -24.89 -3.50 21.00
C LEU A 77 -25.81 -2.31 21.34
N LEU A 78 -25.60 -1.15 20.69
CA LEU A 78 -26.45 0.03 20.88
C LEU A 78 -27.90 -0.24 20.47
N LEU A 79 -28.13 -0.95 19.36
CA LEU A 79 -29.48 -1.33 18.94
C LEU A 79 -30.17 -2.25 19.96
N ILE A 80 -29.45 -3.21 20.51
CA ILE A 80 -29.96 -4.11 21.57
C ILE A 80 -30.27 -3.29 22.82
N CYS A 81 -29.32 -2.49 23.31
CA CYS A 81 -29.51 -1.64 24.50
C CYS A 81 -30.69 -0.66 24.33
N CYS A 82 -30.78 0.02 23.19
CA CYS A 82 -31.88 0.95 22.91
C CYS A 82 -33.23 0.24 22.80
N ASN A 83 -33.30 -0.97 22.23
CA ASN A 83 -34.53 -1.76 22.20
C ASN A 83 -34.94 -2.25 23.59
N VAL A 84 -33.98 -2.64 24.45
CA VAL A 84 -34.27 -3.06 25.83
C VAL A 84 -34.84 -1.89 26.62
N LEU A 85 -34.28 -0.69 26.43
CA LEU A 85 -34.71 0.54 27.10
C LEU A 85 -36.04 1.10 26.58
N ARG A 86 -36.51 0.73 25.37
CA ARG A 86 -37.71 1.27 24.70
C ARG A 86 -39.00 0.43 24.85
N HIS A 87 -39.04 -0.54 25.76
CA HIS A 87 -40.17 -1.43 26.11
C HIS A 87 -40.47 -2.64 25.21
N VAL A 88 -40.45 -3.83 25.86
CA VAL A 88 -41.47 -4.90 26.03
C VAL A 88 -42.45 -5.30 24.90
N GLU A 89 -42.70 -4.54 23.83
CA GLU A 89 -43.95 -4.75 23.09
C GLU A 89 -43.90 -5.52 21.76
N LYS A 90 -42.73 -5.75 21.12
CA LYS A 90 -42.65 -6.62 19.93
C LYS A 90 -41.33 -7.41 19.87
N GLN A 91 -41.45 -8.72 20.06
CA GLN A 91 -40.35 -9.66 20.30
C GLN A 91 -39.73 -10.25 19.02
N GLU A 92 -40.20 -9.89 17.82
CA GLU A 92 -39.84 -10.59 16.58
C GLU A 92 -38.53 -10.09 15.91
N THR A 93 -38.05 -8.88 16.21
CA THR A 93 -36.92 -8.27 15.45
C THR A 93 -35.54 -8.39 16.12
N TRP A 94 -35.43 -9.10 17.25
CA TRP A 94 -34.18 -9.22 18.02
C TRP A 94 -33.12 -10.12 17.38
N CYS A 95 -33.55 -11.02 16.50
CA CYS A 95 -32.67 -11.98 15.83
C CYS A 95 -31.62 -11.28 14.95
N PHE A 96 -32.02 -10.23 14.23
CA PHE A 96 -31.14 -9.48 13.33
C PHE A 96 -29.96 -8.79 14.05
N PRO A 97 -30.17 -7.96 15.10
CA PRO A 97 -29.06 -7.36 15.83
C PRO A 97 -28.24 -8.37 16.63
N ALA A 98 -28.85 -9.44 17.16
CA ALA A 98 -28.12 -10.51 17.84
C ALA A 98 -27.17 -11.25 16.88
N TYR A 99 -27.64 -11.56 15.67
CA TYR A 99 -26.82 -12.16 14.63
C TYR A 99 -25.69 -11.23 14.16
N GLY A 100 -25.99 -9.94 13.98
CA GLY A 100 -24.99 -8.92 13.67
C GLY A 100 -23.91 -8.79 14.75
N MET A 101 -24.28 -8.90 16.02
CA MET A 101 -23.35 -8.92 17.15
C MET A 101 -22.44 -10.15 17.11
N ALA A 102 -22.98 -11.34 16.82
CA ALA A 102 -22.20 -12.57 16.70
C ALA A 102 -21.18 -12.49 15.54
N ILE A 103 -21.60 -12.00 14.37
CA ILE A 103 -20.69 -11.78 13.23
C ILE A 103 -19.63 -10.73 13.57
N GLY A 104 -20.03 -9.61 14.18
CA GLY A 104 -19.10 -8.55 14.60
C GLY A 104 -18.02 -9.10 15.53
N LEU A 105 -18.43 -9.87 16.54
CA LEU A 105 -17.51 -10.53 17.48
C LEU A 105 -16.60 -11.55 16.78
N TRP A 106 -17.15 -12.39 15.90
CA TRP A 106 -16.38 -13.35 15.11
C TRP A 106 -15.30 -12.66 14.26
N LEU A 107 -15.66 -11.56 13.58
CA LEU A 107 -14.73 -10.75 12.81
C LEU A 107 -13.64 -10.10 13.68
N MET A 108 -14.00 -9.62 14.88
CA MET A 108 -13.03 -9.07 15.83
C MET A 108 -12.03 -10.15 16.28
N VAL A 109 -12.50 -11.30 16.76
CA VAL A 109 -11.65 -12.40 17.25
C VAL A 109 -10.73 -12.93 16.14
N SER A 110 -11.23 -13.01 14.92
CA SER A 110 -10.47 -13.48 13.76
C SER A 110 -9.41 -12.48 13.29
N SER A 111 -9.59 -11.18 13.55
CA SER A 111 -8.70 -10.10 13.09
C SER A 111 -7.73 -9.58 14.15
N ILE A 112 -7.91 -9.94 15.42
CA ILE A 112 -6.96 -9.74 16.53
C ILE A 112 -5.54 -10.27 16.30
N PRO A 113 -5.26 -11.40 15.58
CA PRO A 113 -3.89 -11.88 15.39
C PRO A 113 -2.93 -10.77 14.95
N ARG A 114 -2.04 -10.36 15.86
CA ARG A 114 -1.02 -9.36 15.55
C ARG A 114 -0.03 -9.96 14.56
N ARG A 115 0.21 -9.23 13.48
CA ARG A 115 1.16 -9.63 12.43
C ARG A 115 2.39 -8.77 12.53
N ARG A 116 3.54 -9.42 12.48
CA ARG A 116 4.83 -8.80 12.64
C ARG A 116 5.72 -9.19 11.48
N LEU A 117 6.07 -8.21 10.66
CA LEU A 117 7.07 -8.31 9.62
C LEU A 117 8.39 -7.74 10.15
N VAL A 118 9.42 -8.56 10.14
CA VAL A 118 10.78 -8.17 10.53
C VAL A 118 11.67 -8.24 9.30
N LEU A 119 12.26 -7.10 8.94
CA LEU A 119 13.26 -6.99 7.89
C LEU A 119 14.64 -7.00 8.55
N ASN A 120 15.40 -8.07 8.35
CA ASN A 120 16.75 -8.19 8.89
C ASN A 120 17.77 -8.00 7.75
N HIS A 121 18.36 -6.82 7.69
CA HIS A 121 19.34 -6.49 6.66
C HIS A 121 20.70 -7.15 6.93
N THR A 122 21.07 -7.39 8.18
CA THR A 122 22.34 -8.06 8.53
C THR A 122 22.41 -9.49 7.96
N ARG A 123 21.26 -10.18 7.92
CA ARG A 123 21.14 -11.53 7.35
C ARG A 123 20.67 -11.52 5.89
N GLY A 124 20.24 -10.37 5.35
CA GLY A 124 19.63 -10.28 4.02
C GLY A 124 18.30 -11.05 3.89
N MET A 125 17.59 -11.27 5.00
CA MET A 125 16.36 -12.08 5.05
C MET A 125 15.22 -11.31 5.72
N TYR A 126 14.00 -11.49 5.22
CA TYR A 126 12.78 -11.04 5.91
C TYR A 126 12.11 -12.22 6.62
N HIS A 127 11.51 -11.93 7.77
CA HIS A 127 10.73 -12.86 8.57
C HIS A 127 9.33 -12.31 8.74
N PHE A 128 8.33 -13.08 8.31
CA PHE A 128 6.93 -12.78 8.53
C PHE A 128 6.36 -13.74 9.58
N SER A 129 5.91 -13.16 10.69
CA SER A 129 5.37 -13.92 11.81
C SER A 129 3.93 -13.50 12.12
N ILE A 130 3.07 -14.49 12.33
CA ILE A 130 1.69 -14.30 12.78
C ILE A 130 1.60 -14.92 14.16
N ARG A 131 1.22 -14.14 15.19
CA ARG A 131 1.12 -14.62 16.59
C ARG A 131 2.40 -15.32 17.09
N GLY A 132 3.58 -14.85 16.66
CA GLY A 132 4.87 -15.43 17.06
C GLY A 132 5.28 -16.71 16.32
N ARG A 133 4.44 -17.26 15.44
CA ARG A 133 4.82 -18.36 14.53
C ARG A 133 5.34 -17.78 13.22
N THR A 134 6.55 -18.17 12.81
CA THR A 134 7.14 -17.77 11.53
C THR A 134 6.42 -18.50 10.39
N VAL A 135 5.65 -17.76 9.59
CA VAL A 135 4.88 -18.31 8.47
C VAL A 135 5.71 -18.32 7.21
N CYS A 136 6.41 -17.21 6.93
CA CYS A 136 7.22 -17.05 5.74
C CYS A 136 8.58 -16.48 6.11
N GLN A 137 9.62 -17.04 5.49
CA GLN A 137 10.96 -16.48 5.48
C GLN A 137 11.44 -16.45 4.03
N GLY A 138 12.10 -15.37 3.64
CA GLY A 138 12.63 -15.23 2.30
C GLY A 138 13.74 -14.20 2.21
N PRO A 139 14.44 -14.14 1.07
CA PRO A 139 15.48 -13.16 0.82
C PRO A 139 14.93 -11.76 0.64
N MET A 140 15.73 -10.76 1.01
CA MET A 140 15.33 -9.35 1.05
C MET A 140 14.91 -8.79 -0.32
N HIS A 141 15.47 -9.30 -1.43
CA HIS A 141 15.14 -8.80 -2.78
C HIS A 141 13.70 -9.06 -3.21
N LEU A 142 13.01 -10.02 -2.57
CA LEU A 142 11.60 -10.33 -2.83
C LEU A 142 10.64 -9.33 -2.17
N VAL A 143 11.17 -8.43 -1.33
CA VAL A 143 10.41 -7.36 -0.69
C VAL A 143 10.58 -6.09 -1.51
N TYR A 144 9.45 -5.48 -1.88
CA TYR A 144 9.45 -4.29 -2.73
C TYR A 144 8.27 -3.38 -2.44
N VAL A 145 8.45 -2.10 -2.75
CA VAL A 145 7.36 -1.13 -2.82
C VAL A 145 6.93 -1.03 -4.28
N ARG A 146 5.63 -1.16 -4.55
CA ARG A 146 5.06 -1.02 -5.88
C ARG A 146 4.03 0.10 -5.91
N LEU A 147 4.10 0.91 -6.96
CA LEU A 147 3.02 1.81 -7.32
C LEU A 147 1.98 1.04 -8.14
N ALA A 148 0.74 1.00 -7.67
CA ALA A 148 -0.39 0.40 -8.38
C ALA A 148 -1.24 1.51 -8.99
N LEU A 149 -1.73 1.29 -10.20
CA LEU A 149 -2.67 2.17 -10.89
C LEU A 149 -4.07 1.58 -10.79
N SER A 150 -5.03 2.42 -10.41
CA SER A 150 -6.45 2.11 -10.44
C SER A 150 -7.14 3.19 -11.26
N SER A 151 -7.90 2.79 -12.28
CA SER A 151 -8.75 3.69 -13.06
C SER A 151 -10.19 3.64 -12.57
N ASP A 152 -10.85 4.79 -12.59
CA ASP A 152 -12.28 4.92 -12.32
C ASP A 152 -13.10 4.87 -13.62
N ALA A 153 -14.42 4.71 -13.50
CA ALA A 153 -15.38 4.68 -14.61
C ALA A 153 -15.39 5.98 -15.44
N TYR A 154 -14.84 7.07 -14.91
CA TYR A 154 -14.67 8.37 -15.58
C TYR A 154 -13.26 8.59 -16.14
N ASP A 155 -12.49 7.52 -16.34
CA ASP A 155 -11.12 7.53 -16.86
C ASP A 155 -10.15 8.37 -15.99
N ARG A 156 -10.47 8.54 -14.71
CA ARG A 156 -9.56 9.16 -13.75
C ARG A 156 -8.60 8.11 -13.22
N CYS A 157 -7.31 8.44 -13.29
CA CYS A 157 -6.23 7.58 -12.82
C CYS A 157 -5.87 7.92 -11.37
N PHE A 158 -5.93 6.91 -10.50
CA PHE A 158 -5.50 6.99 -9.12
C PHE A 158 -4.34 6.04 -8.88
N PHE A 159 -3.29 6.57 -8.25
CA PHE A 159 -2.11 5.85 -7.85
C PHE A 159 -2.21 5.41 -6.39
N GLN A 160 -1.82 4.18 -6.13
CA GLN A 160 -1.83 3.56 -4.81
C GLN A 160 -0.43 3.02 -4.50
N LEU A 161 0.13 3.43 -3.37
CA LEU A 161 1.45 2.95 -2.95
C LEU A 161 1.29 1.71 -2.06
N VAL A 162 1.79 0.58 -2.53
CA VAL A 162 1.63 -0.72 -1.86
C VAL A 162 3.01 -1.31 -1.54
N PHE A 163 3.18 -1.74 -0.29
CA PHE A 163 4.32 -2.54 0.12
C PHE A 163 3.96 -4.03 -0.04
N CYS A 164 4.76 -4.74 -0.83
CA CYS A 164 4.50 -6.12 -1.21
C CYS A 164 5.75 -6.98 -1.05
N GLY A 165 5.55 -8.30 -1.09
CA GLY A 165 6.63 -9.23 -1.33
C GLY A 165 6.14 -10.67 -1.46
N HIS A 166 7.06 -11.60 -1.68
CA HIS A 166 6.71 -13.00 -1.88
C HIS A 166 6.02 -13.59 -0.63
N LYS A 167 4.80 -14.12 -0.79
CA LYS A 167 3.95 -14.65 0.30
C LYS A 167 3.74 -13.64 1.45
N LEU A 168 3.86 -12.34 1.16
CA LEU A 168 3.49 -11.26 2.06
C LEU A 168 2.15 -10.69 1.62
N GLU A 169 1.32 -10.34 2.58
CA GLU A 169 0.10 -9.61 2.26
C GLU A 169 0.43 -8.18 1.81
N PRO A 170 -0.24 -7.68 0.76
CA PRO A 170 -0.02 -6.33 0.27
C PRO A 170 -0.48 -5.31 1.31
N LEU A 171 0.46 -4.51 1.82
CA LEU A 171 0.16 -3.42 2.75
C LEU A 171 0.01 -2.11 1.98
N VAL A 172 -1.19 -1.56 1.99
CA VAL A 172 -1.48 -0.28 1.35
C VAL A 172 -1.01 0.87 2.24
N LEU A 173 0.02 1.60 1.81
CA LEU A 173 0.55 2.76 2.53
C LEU A 173 -0.28 4.01 2.27
N VAL A 174 -0.63 4.23 1.00
CA VAL A 174 -1.45 5.36 0.54
C VAL A 174 -2.57 4.82 -0.31
N LYS A 175 -3.81 5.13 0.07
CA LYS A 175 -5.02 4.83 -0.71
C LYS A 175 -5.25 5.99 -1.69
N LEU A 176 -5.42 5.64 -2.98
CA LEU A 176 -6.02 6.45 -4.06
C LEU A 176 -5.60 7.92 -4.11
N SER A 177 -4.49 8.23 -4.80
CA SER A 177 -4.07 9.60 -5.06
C SER A 177 -3.91 9.92 -6.54
N GLU A 178 -4.27 11.13 -6.95
CA GLU A 178 -4.14 11.61 -8.34
C GLU A 178 -2.72 12.09 -8.68
N ARG A 179 -1.87 12.41 -7.69
CA ARG A 179 -0.55 13.03 -7.91
C ARG A 179 0.57 12.00 -8.02
N TYR A 180 0.83 11.56 -9.24
CA TYR A 180 1.88 10.59 -9.56
C TYR A 180 3.27 10.95 -8.99
N GLU A 181 3.78 12.16 -9.26
CA GLU A 181 5.14 12.55 -8.90
C GLU A 181 5.40 12.48 -7.38
N GLN A 182 4.39 12.84 -6.59
CA GLN A 182 4.48 12.81 -5.13
C GLN A 182 4.52 11.36 -4.62
N MET A 183 3.76 10.46 -5.24
CA MET A 183 3.79 9.04 -4.92
C MET A 183 5.08 8.35 -5.35
N GLU A 184 5.60 8.69 -6.52
CA GLU A 184 6.89 8.19 -6.97
C GLU A 184 8.01 8.62 -6.01
N PHE A 185 8.07 9.91 -5.68
CA PHE A 185 9.07 10.43 -4.75
C PHE A 185 9.00 9.73 -3.39
N LEU A 186 7.79 9.55 -2.86
CA LEU A 186 7.56 8.94 -1.56
C LEU A 186 7.90 7.45 -1.57
N GLY A 187 7.49 6.72 -2.60
CA GLY A 187 7.85 5.32 -2.80
C GLY A 187 9.35 5.10 -2.89
N ARG A 188 10.04 5.94 -3.67
CA ARG A 188 11.51 5.92 -3.74
C ARG A 188 12.18 6.31 -2.42
N HIS A 189 11.63 7.28 -1.70
CA HIS A 189 12.17 7.67 -0.40
C HIS A 189 12.09 6.50 0.59
N ILE A 190 10.94 5.83 0.68
CA ILE A 190 10.74 4.65 1.52
C ILE A 190 11.70 3.53 1.10
N ALA A 191 11.75 3.22 -0.20
CA ALA A 191 12.64 2.19 -0.71
C ALA A 191 14.11 2.50 -0.39
N ARG A 192 14.55 3.75 -0.55
CA ARG A 192 15.92 4.18 -0.23
C ARG A 192 16.23 4.00 1.25
N LYS A 193 15.35 4.47 2.14
CA LYS A 193 15.54 4.40 3.60
C LYS A 193 15.51 2.98 4.15
N LEU A 194 14.68 2.11 3.58
CA LEU A 194 14.57 0.70 3.95
C LEU A 194 15.46 -0.23 3.13
N ASN A 195 16.33 0.31 2.27
CA ASN A 195 17.22 -0.47 1.40
C ASN A 195 16.56 -1.62 0.58
N ILE A 196 15.31 -1.44 0.16
CA ILE A 196 14.52 -2.40 -0.64
C ILE A 196 14.31 -1.93 -2.09
N ASN A 197 13.64 -2.77 -2.89
CA ASN A 197 13.31 -2.49 -4.28
C ASN A 197 12.08 -1.57 -4.41
N TYR A 198 12.06 -0.75 -5.45
CA TYR A 198 10.91 0.07 -5.86
C TYR A 198 10.52 -0.26 -7.29
N PHE A 199 9.23 -0.51 -7.51
CA PHE A 199 8.65 -0.70 -8.83
C PHE A 199 7.56 0.35 -9.08
N ASP A 200 7.65 0.97 -10.25
CA ASP A 200 6.65 1.85 -10.81
C ASP A 200 5.41 1.07 -11.31
N TYR A 201 4.37 1.79 -11.71
CA TYR A 201 3.12 1.17 -12.18
C TYR A 201 3.29 0.45 -13.53
N LEU A 202 4.14 0.97 -14.42
CA LEU A 202 4.50 0.33 -15.69
C LEU A 202 5.67 -0.63 -15.50
N ALA A 203 5.55 -1.84 -16.04
CA ALA A 203 6.62 -2.84 -16.01
C ALA A 203 7.91 -2.36 -16.71
N SER A 204 7.78 -1.59 -17.81
CA SER A 204 8.90 -1.09 -18.63
C SER A 204 9.43 0.29 -18.21
N SER A 205 9.00 0.83 -17.07
CA SER A 205 9.45 2.16 -16.63
C SER A 205 10.95 2.16 -16.30
N TYR A 206 11.69 3.20 -16.73
CA TYR A 206 13.08 3.41 -16.31
C TYR A 206 13.18 3.87 -14.84
N ARG A 207 12.04 4.13 -14.19
CA ARG A 207 11.95 4.73 -12.86
C ARG A 207 12.04 3.72 -11.72
N HIS A 208 12.11 2.43 -12.04
CA HIS A 208 12.33 1.34 -11.09
C HIS A 208 13.68 1.49 -10.37
N VAL A 209 13.72 1.12 -9.10
CA VAL A 209 14.96 1.03 -8.33
C VAL A 209 15.12 -0.42 -7.89
N VAL A 210 15.97 -1.15 -8.60
CA VAL A 210 16.27 -2.55 -8.31
C VAL A 210 17.63 -2.64 -7.63
N ARG A 211 17.65 -3.34 -6.50
CA ARG A 211 18.82 -3.66 -5.69
C ARG A 211 18.94 -5.17 -5.63
N HIS A 212 20.12 -5.65 -5.99
CA HIS A 212 20.46 -7.05 -5.91
C HIS A 212 20.95 -7.36 -4.49
N TRP A 213 20.41 -8.43 -3.89
CA TRP A 213 20.84 -8.96 -2.60
C TRP A 213 21.43 -10.36 -2.80
N PRO A 214 22.52 -10.72 -2.12
CA PRO A 214 23.20 -9.98 -1.04
C PRO A 214 24.09 -8.83 -1.53
N LEU A 215 24.19 -7.75 -0.74
CA LEU A 215 24.98 -6.55 -1.05
C LEU A 215 26.51 -6.78 -1.04
N GLY A 216 26.95 -7.99 -0.67
CA GLY A 216 28.36 -8.41 -0.60
C GLY A 216 28.83 -9.21 -1.81
N ALA A 217 28.07 -9.29 -2.90
CA ALA A 217 28.57 -9.84 -4.15
C ALA A 217 29.47 -8.81 -4.84
N THR A 218 30.69 -8.65 -4.32
CA THR A 218 31.88 -8.23 -5.06
C THR A 218 32.30 -9.24 -6.14
N PHE A 219 31.42 -10.18 -6.49
CA PHE A 219 31.54 -11.00 -7.70
C PHE A 219 30.68 -10.36 -8.79
N SER A 220 31.22 -9.30 -9.38
CA SER A 220 30.84 -8.86 -10.72
C SER A 220 31.61 -9.74 -11.72
N PRO A 221 31.01 -10.75 -12.40
CA PRO A 221 31.64 -11.38 -13.54
C PRO A 221 31.50 -10.46 -14.76
N GLY A 222 32.07 -9.25 -14.70
CA GLY A 222 31.88 -8.26 -15.76
C GLY A 222 32.52 -6.90 -15.54
N ILE A 223 32.93 -6.55 -14.30
CA ILE A 223 33.85 -5.41 -14.12
C ILE A 223 35.26 -5.98 -14.25
N VAL A 224 35.66 -6.18 -15.51
CA VAL A 224 37.07 -6.25 -15.87
C VAL A 224 37.70 -4.98 -15.29
N GLN A 225 38.56 -5.16 -14.29
CA GLN A 225 39.55 -4.17 -13.91
C GLN A 225 40.22 -3.73 -15.20
N ARG A 226 39.87 -2.53 -15.69
CA ARG A 226 40.59 -1.89 -16.77
C ARG A 226 41.97 -1.57 -16.20
N LYS A 227 42.88 -2.54 -16.32
CA LYS A 227 44.29 -2.42 -16.01
C LYS A 227 44.73 -1.14 -16.72
N THR A 228 45.12 -0.13 -15.94
CA THR A 228 45.70 1.10 -16.45
C THR A 228 46.98 0.72 -17.17
N GLN A 229 46.89 0.43 -18.45
CA GLN A 229 48.04 0.20 -19.31
C GLN A 229 48.60 1.60 -19.55
N ILE A 230 49.54 1.98 -18.70
CA ILE A 230 50.43 3.11 -18.92
C ILE A 230 51.11 2.81 -20.26
N TYR A 231 50.71 3.54 -21.29
CA TYR A 231 51.39 3.52 -22.58
C TYR A 231 52.75 4.18 -22.37
N THR A 232 53.77 3.39 -22.09
CA THR A 232 55.16 3.84 -22.19
C THR A 232 55.46 4.01 -23.67
N LYS A 233 55.50 5.26 -24.11
CA LYS A 233 55.85 5.69 -25.46
C LYS A 233 57.31 5.33 -25.69
N SER A 234 57.61 4.28 -26.45
CA SER A 234 58.97 4.02 -26.93
C SER A 234 59.27 4.97 -28.08
N SER A 235 59.96 6.06 -27.77
CA SER A 235 60.67 6.87 -28.76
C SER A 235 61.73 6.01 -29.42
N VAL A 236 61.51 5.65 -30.69
CA VAL A 236 62.58 5.19 -31.57
C VAL A 236 62.79 6.30 -32.59
N THR A 237 63.68 7.20 -32.24
CA THR A 237 64.51 7.96 -33.16
C THR A 237 65.92 7.63 -32.73
N ASP A 238 66.63 6.87 -33.55
CA ASP A 238 68.06 7.08 -33.74
C ASP A 238 68.39 6.67 -35.18
N LEU A 239 68.92 7.67 -35.88
CA LEU A 239 69.70 7.56 -37.10
C LEU A 239 70.99 6.77 -36.80
N ASP A 240 71.51 6.03 -37.79
CA ASP A 240 72.81 6.38 -38.39
C ASP A 240 73.32 5.29 -39.37
N VAL A 241 73.94 5.82 -40.45
CA VAL A 241 74.83 5.22 -41.47
C VAL A 241 74.19 4.51 -42.67
#